data_AF-A0A1Q5EAV5-F1
#
_entry.id   AF-A0A1Q5EAV5-F1
#
_cell.length_a   1.000
_cell.length_b   1.000
_cell.length_c   1.000
_cell.angle_alpha   90.00
_cell.angle_beta   90.00
_cell.angle_gamma   90.00
#
_symmetry.space_group_name_H-M   'P 1'
#
loop_
_entity.id
_entity.type
_entity.pdbx_description
1 polymer ?
#
loop_
_entity_poly.entity_id
_entity_poly.type
_entity_poly.pdbx_seq_one_letter_code
_entity_poly.pdbx_strand_id
1 'polypeptide(L)' 'MSRAEAVALVQRIMDVDDASDDEMAESLDRLDRALVCPSGHVSDLIYWPRERELSAEEVVDQALAYRPIAL' A
#
# COMPACT_ATOMS: atom_id res chain seq x y z
N MET A 1 -5.96 10.48 6.44
CA MET A 1 -5.55 10.44 5.03
C MET A 1 -6.78 10.08 4.21
N SER A 2 -6.98 10.73 3.08
CA SER A 2 -8.11 10.46 2.18
C SER A 2 -7.73 9.35 1.19
N ARG A 3 -8.71 8.60 0.65
CA ARG A 3 -8.47 7.58 -0.39
C ARG A 3 -7.62 8.13 -1.54
N ALA A 4 -7.94 9.33 -2.02
CA ALA A 4 -7.20 9.96 -3.12
C ALA A 4 -5.72 10.23 -2.78
N GLU A 5 -5.42 10.62 -1.53
CA GLU A 5 -4.05 10.80 -1.08
C GLU A 5 -3.29 9.47 -1.00
N ALA A 6 -3.97 8.41 -0.53
CA ALA A 6 -3.40 7.07 -0.45
C ALA A 6 -3.08 6.53 -1.85
N VAL A 7 -3.99 6.70 -2.81
CA VAL A 7 -3.80 6.29 -4.21
C VAL A 7 -2.61 7.01 -4.84
N ALA A 8 -2.51 8.34 -4.66
CA ALA A 8 -1.38 9.10 -5.18
C ALA A 8 -0.03 8.66 -4.58
N LEU A 9 -0.01 8.25 -3.30
CA LEU A 9 1.18 7.72 -2.65
C LEU A 9 1.55 6.34 -3.21
N VAL A 10 0.58 5.43 -3.38
CA VAL A 10 0.82 4.11 -3.98
C VAL A 10 1.29 4.24 -5.42
N GLN A 11 0.66 5.10 -6.23
CA GLN A 11 1.12 5.36 -7.60
C GLN A 11 2.56 5.85 -7.62
N ARG A 12 2.93 6.76 -6.71
CA ARG A 12 4.31 7.22 -6.61
C ARG A 12 5.26 6.08 -6.25
N ILE A 13 4.89 5.20 -5.33
CA ILE A 13 5.72 4.03 -4.95
C ILE A 13 5.86 3.04 -6.13
N MET A 14 4.81 2.86 -6.93
CA MET A 14 4.85 2.01 -8.13
C MET A 14 5.65 2.62 -9.29
N ASP A 15 5.71 3.95 -9.40
CA ASP A 15 6.40 4.67 -10.47
C ASP A 15 7.88 4.94 -10.13
N VAL A 16 8.20 5.05 -8.84
CA VAL A 16 9.56 5.30 -8.36
C VAL A 16 10.31 3.96 -8.22
N ASP A 17 10.97 3.56 -9.31
CA ASP A 17 11.86 2.39 -9.36
C ASP A 17 13.24 2.67 -8.70
N ASP A 18 13.57 3.94 -8.43
CA ASP A 18 14.92 4.43 -8.03
C ASP A 18 15.01 4.94 -6.57
N ALA A 19 13.98 4.73 -5.74
CA ALA A 19 14.03 5.11 -4.33
C ALA A 19 14.88 4.12 -3.51
N SER A 20 15.60 4.64 -2.50
CA SER A 20 16.29 3.78 -1.55
C SER A 20 15.29 2.92 -0.77
N ASP A 21 15.67 1.67 -0.47
CA ASP A 21 14.82 0.70 0.24
C ASP A 21 14.27 1.26 1.57
N ASP A 22 15.10 2.02 2.31
CA ASP A 22 14.69 2.74 3.53
C ASP A 22 13.61 3.81 3.29
N GLU A 23 13.71 4.61 2.22
CA GLU A 23 12.72 5.65 1.90
C GLU A 23 11.40 5.03 1.42
N MET A 24 11.47 3.91 0.70
CA MET A 24 10.31 3.11 0.34
C MET A 24 9.64 2.50 1.58
N ALA A 25 10.43 1.92 2.49
CA ALA A 25 9.93 1.32 3.73
C ALA A 25 9.22 2.35 4.63
N GLU A 26 9.78 3.56 4.77
CA GLU A 26 9.12 4.64 5.52
C GLU A 26 7.80 5.08 4.85
N SER A 27 7.80 5.18 3.53
CA SER A 27 6.60 5.54 2.75
C SER A 27 5.49 4.50 2.89
N LEU A 28 5.85 3.22 2.88
CA LEU A 28 4.95 2.09 3.08
C LEU A 28 4.40 2.02 4.51
N ASP A 29 5.26 2.15 5.54
CA ASP A 29 4.82 2.16 6.96
C ASP A 29 3.85 3.32 7.23
N ARG A 30 4.10 4.50 6.66
CA ARG A 30 3.18 5.64 6.75
C ARG A 30 1.81 5.32 6.13
N LEU A 31 1.79 4.61 5.01
CA LEU A 31 0.57 4.22 4.32
C LEU A 31 -0.19 3.15 5.12
N ASP A 32 0.50 2.12 5.62
CA ASP A 32 -0.10 1.07 6.45
C ASP A 32 -0.78 1.66 7.69
N ARG A 33 -0.11 2.59 8.39
CA ARG A 33 -0.69 3.30 9.54
C ARG A 33 -1.90 4.14 9.18
N ALA A 34 -1.88 4.79 8.01
CA ALA A 34 -2.98 5.62 7.55
C ALA A 34 -4.21 4.81 7.14
N LEU A 35 -4.00 3.61 6.59
CA LEU A 35 -5.03 2.66 6.17
C LEU A 35 -5.44 1.69 7.29
N VAL A 36 -4.84 1.81 8.48
CA VAL A 36 -5.09 0.93 9.64
C VAL A 36 -4.83 -0.55 9.31
N CYS A 37 -3.85 -0.78 8.44
CA CYS A 37 -3.41 -2.10 7.99
C CYS A 37 -2.17 -2.55 8.77
N PRO A 38 -1.90 -3.87 8.84
CA PRO A 38 -0.64 -4.36 9.38
C PRO A 38 0.52 -3.92 8.50
N SER A 39 1.68 -3.70 9.13
CA SER A 39 2.91 -3.32 8.44
C SER A 39 3.28 -4.36 7.37
N GLY A 40 3.55 -3.87 6.16
CA GLY A 40 3.89 -4.69 5.00
C GLY A 40 2.69 -5.23 4.23
N HIS A 41 1.46 -4.90 4.62
CA HIS A 41 0.28 -5.35 3.88
C HIS A 41 0.21 -4.70 2.49
N VAL A 42 0.44 -3.39 2.41
CA VAL A 42 0.38 -2.70 1.11
C VAL A 42 1.54 -3.11 0.20
N SER A 43 2.74 -3.33 0.73
CA SER A 43 3.86 -3.84 -0.08
C SER A 43 3.58 -5.22 -0.67
N ASP A 44 2.93 -6.11 0.08
CA ASP A 44 2.53 -7.43 -0.42
C ASP A 44 1.56 -7.29 -1.60
N LEU A 45 0.64 -6.33 -1.55
CA LEU A 45 -0.31 -6.05 -2.64
C LEU A 45 0.36 -5.47 -3.89
N ILE A 46 1.41 -4.65 -3.72
CA ILE A 46 2.13 -4.01 -4.83
C ILE A 46 3.10 -5.00 -5.50
N TYR A 47 3.96 -5.65 -4.72
CA TYR A 47 5.03 -6.50 -5.24
C TYR A 47 4.60 -7.96 -5.44
N TRP A 48 3.60 -8.44 -4.69
CA TRP A 48 3.16 -9.83 -4.71
C TRP A 48 1.65 -10.01 -4.89
N PRO A 49 1.05 -9.41 -5.94
CA PRO A 49 -0.39 -9.54 -6.17
C PRO A 49 -0.78 -11.00 -6.41
N ARG A 50 -1.73 -11.51 -5.62
CA ARG A 50 -2.14 -12.93 -5.64
C ARG A 50 -2.95 -13.34 -6.87
N GLU A 51 -3.75 -12.43 -7.42
CA GLU A 51 -4.70 -12.75 -8.50
C GLU A 51 -4.31 -12.11 -9.84
N ARG A 52 -3.95 -10.82 -9.84
CA ARG A 52 -3.59 -10.04 -11.02
C ARG A 52 -2.84 -8.77 -10.62
N GLU A 53 -2.10 -8.17 -11.54
CA GLU A 53 -1.52 -6.83 -11.34
C GLU A 53 -2.59 -5.85 -10.86
N LEU A 54 -2.44 -5.37 -9.63
CA LEU A 54 -3.37 -4.44 -9.01
C LEU A 54 -2.99 -3.02 -9.40
N SER A 55 -3.97 -2.22 -9.81
CA SER A 55 -3.77 -0.78 -9.94
C SER A 55 -3.66 -0.14 -8.56
N ALA A 56 -3.02 1.02 -8.45
CA ALA A 56 -2.91 1.74 -7.17
C ALA A 56 -4.25 1.99 -6.47
N GLU A 57 -5.32 2.20 -7.24
CA GLU A 57 -6.68 2.28 -6.72
C GLU A 57 -7.16 0.97 -6.08
N GLU A 58 -6.92 -0.17 -6.74
CA GLU A 58 -7.31 -1.48 -6.23
C GLU A 58 -6.49 -1.87 -4.99
N VAL A 59 -5.20 -1.54 -4.96
CA VAL A 59 -4.35 -1.73 -3.78
C VAL A 59 -4.93 -1.00 -2.58
N VAL A 60 -5.33 0.27 -2.76
CA VAL A 60 -5.93 1.07 -1.67
C VAL A 60 -7.30 0.54 -1.29
N ASP A 61 -8.15 0.14 -2.24
CA ASP A 61 -9.45 -0.45 -1.94
C ASP A 61 -9.31 -1.76 -1.16
N GLN A 62 -8.35 -2.62 -1.52
CA GLN A 62 -8.10 -3.88 -0.84
C GLN A 62 -7.52 -3.66 0.56
N ALA A 63 -6.62 -2.69 0.73
CA ALA A 63 -6.12 -2.28 2.03
C ALA A 63 -7.24 -1.66 2.90
N LEU A 64 -8.12 -0.83 2.35
CA LEU A 64 -9.27 -0.29 3.09
C LEU A 64 -10.32 -1.36 3.42
N ALA A 65 -10.45 -2.37 2.57
CA ALA A 65 -11.31 -3.53 2.81
C ALA A 65 -10.72 -4.49 3.86
N TYR A 66 -9.42 -4.39 4.14
CA TYR A 66 -8.76 -5.16 5.18
C TYR A 66 -9.40 -4.84 6.53
N ARG A 67 -10.14 -5.81 7.06
CA ARG A 67 -10.61 -5.78 8.44
C ARG A 67 -9.75 -6.74 9.25
N PRO A 68 -9.14 -6.28 10.35
CA PRO A 68 -8.47 -7.20 11.28
C PRO A 68 -9.46 -8.29 11.66
N ILE A 69 -9.12 -9.54 11.36
CA ILE A 69 -9.83 -10.66 11.92
C ILE A 69 -9.43 -10.65 13.40
N ALA A 70 -10.40 -10.44 14.30
CA ALA A 70 -10.15 -10.62 15.73
C ALA A 70 -9.84 -12.10 15.94
N LEU A 71 -8.55 -12.43 16.03
CA LEU A 71 -8.03 -13.75 16.37
C LEU A 71 -8.00 -13.93 17.89
#